data_AF-A0A8C8SC28-F1
#
_entry.id   AF-A0A8C8SC28-F1
#
_cell.length_a   1.000
_cell.length_b   1.000
_cell.length_c   1.000
_cell.angle_alpha   90.00
_cell.angle_beta   90.00
_cell.angle_gamma   90.00
#
_symmetry.space_group_name_H-M   'P 1'
#
loop_
_entity.id
_entity.type
_entity.pdbx_description
1 polymer ?
#
loop_
_entity_poly.entity_id
_entity_poly.type
_entity_poly.pdbx_seq_one_letter_code
_entity_poly.pdbx_strand_id
1 'polypeptide(L)'
;MTRKQLVIDEDAIKPKAHNIGVKCLTFHCLILQADFDSAAEDVKKLKTRPSDDELKELYGLYKQSTVGDVDIDCPGMLDLKAKAKWEAWNLKKGFSKEDAMTAYISKAREMIEKYGI
;
A
#
# COMPACT_ATOMS: atom_id res chain seq x y z
N MET A 1 -9.15 27.58 -11.35
CA MET A 1 -8.78 27.12 -9.99
C MET A 1 -9.09 25.63 -9.89
N THR A 2 -8.34 24.80 -10.61
CA THR A 2 -8.54 23.36 -10.63
C THR A 2 -7.81 22.78 -9.43
N ARG A 3 -8.59 22.41 -8.40
CA ARG A 3 -8.16 21.54 -7.29
C ARG A 3 -7.57 20.29 -7.94
N LYS A 4 -6.25 20.29 -8.16
CA LYS A 4 -5.51 19.14 -8.68
C LYS A 4 -5.50 18.13 -7.55
N GLN A 5 -6.60 17.39 -7.55
CA GLN A 5 -6.90 16.21 -6.78
C GLN A 5 -5.61 15.41 -6.62
N LEU A 6 -5.21 15.14 -5.38
CA LEU A 6 -4.28 14.08 -5.03
C LEU A 6 -4.95 12.75 -5.42
N VAL A 7 -5.17 12.53 -6.71
CA VAL A 7 -5.55 11.23 -7.25
C VAL A 7 -4.29 10.42 -7.05
N ILE A 8 -4.27 9.57 -6.03
CA ILE A 8 -3.45 8.39 -6.13
C ILE A 8 -4.10 7.65 -7.29
N ASP A 9 -3.44 7.69 -8.46
CA ASP A 9 -3.87 6.98 -9.66
C ASP A 9 -4.47 5.63 -9.25
N GLU A 10 -5.73 5.43 -9.62
CA GLU A 10 -6.48 4.18 -9.48
C GLU A 10 -5.69 2.97 -10.03
N ASP A 11 -4.69 3.22 -10.88
CA ASP A 11 -3.76 2.26 -11.46
C ASP A 11 -2.74 1.63 -10.49
N ALA A 12 -2.57 2.14 -9.26
CA ALA A 12 -1.53 1.64 -8.35
C ALA A 12 -1.91 0.35 -7.58
N ILE A 13 -3.19 -0.05 -7.59
CA ILE A 13 -3.67 -1.27 -6.92
C ILE A 13 -4.11 -2.32 -7.95
N LYS A 14 -3.45 -2.43 -9.10
CA LYS A 14 -3.59 -3.65 -9.91
C LYS A 14 -2.74 -4.75 -9.28
N PRO A 15 -3.31 -5.88 -8.81
CA PRO A 15 -2.52 -7.04 -8.44
C PRO A 15 -1.76 -7.50 -9.68
N LYS A 16 -0.47 -7.16 -9.80
CA LYS A 16 0.37 -7.81 -10.79
C LYS A 16 0.58 -9.22 -10.28
N ALA A 17 0.00 -10.18 -11.01
CA ALA A 17 0.15 -11.61 -10.78
C ALA A 17 1.60 -11.92 -10.41
N HIS A 18 1.84 -12.18 -9.13
CA HIS A 18 3.17 -12.52 -8.66
C HIS A 18 3.37 -13.99 -8.99
N ASN A 19 4.25 -14.25 -9.95
CA ASN A 19 4.80 -15.58 -10.20
C ASN A 19 5.65 -15.92 -8.97
N ILE A 20 4.98 -16.52 -7.97
CA ILE A 20 5.57 -17.02 -6.74
C ILE A 20 6.62 -18.08 -7.08
N GLY A 21 7.86 -17.62 -7.27
CA GLY A 21 9.05 -18.43 -7.18
C GLY A 21 9.13 -18.99 -5.75
N VAL A 22 8.56 -20.19 -5.61
CA VAL A 22 8.51 -21.08 -4.45
C VAL A 22 9.75 -20.96 -3.54
N LYS A 23 9.70 -20.06 -2.55
CA LYS A 23 10.62 -20.00 -1.40
C LYS A 23 9.95 -19.35 -0.18
N CYS A 24 8.89 -19.93 0.35
CA CYS A 24 8.54 -19.74 1.78
C CYS A 24 7.74 -20.95 2.27
N LEU A 25 8.29 -21.68 3.25
CA LEU A 25 7.90 -23.04 3.65
C LEU A 25 6.86 -23.08 4.81
N THR A 26 6.01 -22.07 4.98
CA THR A 26 5.05 -22.04 6.10
C THR A 26 3.65 -21.57 5.69
N PHE A 27 2.63 -22.28 6.18
CA PHE A 27 1.20 -22.05 5.94
C PHE A 27 0.72 -20.62 6.29
N HIS A 28 1.48 -19.93 7.15
CA HIS A 28 1.18 -18.58 7.63
C HIS A 28 1.30 -17.50 6.54
N CYS A 29 2.29 -17.61 5.66
CA CYS A 29 2.52 -16.63 4.59
C CYS A 29 1.39 -16.63 3.54
N LEU A 30 0.77 -17.80 3.29
CA LEU A 30 -0.35 -17.94 2.35
C LEU A 30 -1.64 -17.28 2.85
N ILE A 31 -1.94 -17.41 4.15
CA ILE A 31 -3.13 -16.79 4.75
C ILE A 31 -3.00 -15.26 4.69
N LEU A 32 -1.81 -14.75 5.02
CA LEU A 32 -1.56 -13.32 5.07
C LEU A 32 -1.65 -12.64 3.69
N GLN A 33 -1.18 -13.32 2.65
CA GLN A 33 -1.32 -12.84 1.27
C GLN A 33 -2.78 -12.77 0.85
N ALA A 34 -3.60 -13.78 1.19
CA ALA A 34 -5.02 -13.80 0.87
C ALA A 34 -5.79 -12.67 1.60
N ASP A 35 -5.51 -12.46 2.90
CA ASP A 35 -6.09 -11.36 3.66
C ASP A 35 -5.67 -9.99 3.11
N PHE A 36 -4.41 -9.86 2.68
CA PHE A 36 -3.90 -8.64 2.05
C PHE A 36 -4.61 -8.35 0.73
N ASP A 37 -4.80 -9.36 -0.12
CA ASP A 37 -5.48 -9.20 -1.40
C ASP A 37 -6.96 -8.81 -1.19
N SER A 38 -7.66 -9.48 -0.27
CA SER A 38 -9.04 -9.12 0.11
C SER A 38 -9.12 -7.69 0.65
N ALA A 39 -8.23 -7.32 1.57
CA ALA A 39 -8.16 -5.98 2.12
C ALA A 39 -7.91 -4.93 1.03
N ALA A 40 -7.03 -5.22 0.07
CA ALA A 40 -6.75 -4.33 -1.05
C ALA A 40 -7.95 -4.16 -2.00
N GLU A 41 -8.80 -5.18 -2.13
CA GLU A 41 -10.08 -5.06 -2.84
C GLU A 41 -11.10 -4.22 -2.07
N ASP A 42 -11.22 -4.41 -0.77
CA ASP A 42 -12.21 -3.71 0.03
C ASP A 42 -11.88 -2.22 0.16
N VAL A 43 -10.59 -1.86 0.23
CA VAL A 43 -10.14 -0.46 0.18
C VAL A 43 -10.52 0.23 -1.15
N LYS A 44 -10.62 -0.51 -2.25
CA LYS A 44 -11.11 0.05 -3.54
C LYS A 44 -12.62 0.26 -3.55
N LYS A 45 -13.37 -0.51 -2.77
CA LYS A 45 -14.84 -0.44 -2.70
C LYS A 45 -15.34 0.67 -1.78
N LEU A 46 -14.45 1.40 -1.10
CA LEU A 46 -14.83 2.48 -0.20
C LEU A 46 -15.67 3.53 -0.93
N LYS A 47 -16.82 3.88 -0.35
CA LYS A 47 -17.74 4.89 -0.92
C LYS A 47 -17.20 6.30 -0.85
N THR A 48 -16.33 6.55 0.12
CA THR A 48 -15.73 7.85 0.37
C THR A 48 -14.23 7.78 0.16
N ARG A 49 -13.68 8.80 -0.51
CA ARG A 49 -12.24 8.90 -0.72
C ARG A 49 -11.53 9.17 0.61
N PRO A 50 -10.57 8.33 1.03
CA PRO A 50 -9.76 8.58 2.22
C PRO A 50 -8.91 9.85 2.10
N SER A 51 -8.35 10.29 3.22
CA SER A 51 -7.40 11.40 3.24
C SER A 51 -6.12 11.05 2.47
N ASP A 52 -5.46 12.06 1.91
CA ASP A 52 -4.25 11.86 1.12
C ASP A 52 -3.12 11.23 1.94
N ASP A 53 -3.09 11.47 3.26
CA ASP A 53 -2.10 10.87 4.15
C ASP A 53 -2.37 9.39 4.43
N GLU A 54 -3.64 8.99 4.56
CA GLU A 54 -4.04 7.57 4.69
C GLU A 54 -3.67 6.81 3.41
N LEU A 55 -3.91 7.43 2.24
CA LEU A 55 -3.58 6.86 0.95
C LEU A 55 -2.07 6.72 0.74
N LYS A 56 -1.26 7.69 1.19
CA LYS A 56 0.21 7.59 1.16
C LYS A 56 0.71 6.47 2.05
N GLU A 57 0.15 6.30 3.25
CA GLU A 57 0.56 5.25 4.18
C GLU A 57 0.28 3.85 3.61
N LEU A 58 -0.91 3.62 3.04
CA LEU A 58 -1.24 2.37 2.35
C LEU A 58 -0.29 2.10 1.20
N TYR A 59 0.05 3.13 0.42
CA TYR A 59 1.00 2.98 -0.66
C TYR A 59 2.38 2.53 -0.15
N GLY A 60 2.88 3.16 0.91
CA GLY A 60 4.16 2.77 1.52
C GLY A 60 4.15 1.31 2.01
N LEU A 61 3.10 0.90 2.72
CA LEU A 61 2.91 -0.47 3.18
C LEU A 61 2.80 -1.45 2.01
N TYR A 62 1.97 -1.16 1.01
CA TYR A 62 1.80 -2.00 -0.18
C TYR A 62 3.13 -2.21 -0.92
N LYS A 63 3.92 -1.13 -1.09
CA LYS A 63 5.23 -1.21 -1.73
C LYS A 63 6.22 -2.04 -0.93
N GLN A 64 6.22 -1.90 0.39
CA GLN A 64 7.04 -2.69 1.29
C GLN A 64 6.64 -4.18 1.27
N SER A 65 5.34 -4.50 1.26
CA SER A 65 4.82 -5.88 1.19
C SER A 65 5.21 -6.58 -0.12
N THR A 66 5.18 -5.84 -1.23
CA THR A 66 5.36 -6.41 -2.58
C THR A 66 6.84 -6.41 -3.00
N VAL A 67 7.46 -5.22 -2.98
CA VAL A 67 8.84 -5.01 -3.42
C VAL A 67 9.82 -5.30 -2.27
N GLY A 68 9.52 -4.82 -1.07
CA GLY A 68 10.45 -4.78 0.06
C GLY A 68 11.01 -3.37 0.25
N ASP A 69 12.21 -3.30 0.81
CA ASP A 69 12.89 -2.03 1.10
C ASP A 69 13.03 -1.13 -0.13
N VAL A 70 12.85 0.17 0.09
CA VAL A 70 13.05 1.17 -0.95
C VAL A 70 14.51 1.18 -1.42
N ASP A 71 14.71 0.97 -2.72
CA ASP A 71 16.00 0.96 -3.41
C ASP A 71 16.17 2.13 -4.40
N ILE A 72 15.13 2.96 -4.54
CA ILE A 72 15.11 4.12 -5.42
C ILE A 72 15.59 5.38 -4.71
N ASP A 73 16.32 6.22 -5.44
CA ASP A 73 16.77 7.52 -4.94
C ASP A 73 15.58 8.46 -4.66
N CYS A 74 15.80 9.39 -3.73
CA CYS A 74 14.80 10.37 -3.37
C CYS A 74 14.46 11.24 -4.60
N PRO A 75 13.18 11.32 -5.02
CA PRO A 75 12.79 12.10 -6.18
C PRO A 75 13.08 13.60 -5.93
N GLY A 76 13.45 14.30 -7.01
CA GLY A 76 13.83 15.71 -6.95
C GLY A 76 12.74 16.60 -6.34
N MET A 77 13.16 17.69 -5.69
CA MET A 77 12.29 18.57 -4.88
C MET A 77 11.16 19.27 -5.66
N LEU A 78 11.17 19.21 -6.98
CA LEU A 78 10.13 19.75 -7.86
C LEU A 78 8.86 18.87 -7.87
N ASP A 79 8.96 17.59 -7.55
CA ASP A 79 7.84 16.64 -7.54
C ASP A 79 7.41 16.27 -6.10
N LEU A 80 6.74 17.21 -5.42
CA LEU A 80 6.27 17.02 -4.04
C LEU A 80 5.38 15.77 -3.87
N LYS A 81 4.60 15.40 -4.91
CA LYS A 81 3.75 14.20 -4.89
C LYS A 81 4.59 12.92 -4.91
N ALA A 82 5.61 12.87 -5.75
CA ALA A 82 6.52 11.72 -5.82
C ALA A 82 7.33 11.60 -4.53
N LYS A 83 7.81 12.74 -4.01
CA LYS A 83 8.50 12.81 -2.72
C LYS A 83 7.65 12.28 -1.57
N ALA A 84 6.39 12.68 -1.47
CA ALA A 84 5.50 12.18 -0.41
C ALA A 84 5.26 10.66 -0.48
N LYS A 85 5.14 10.10 -1.70
CA LYS A 85 5.03 8.64 -1.89
C LYS A 85 6.33 7.91 -1.52
N TRP A 86 7.48 8.49 -1.91
CA TRP A 86 8.79 7.96 -1.57
C TRP A 86 9.03 8.00 -0.07
N GLU A 87 8.71 9.11 0.59
CA GLU A 87 8.83 9.26 2.04
C GLU A 87 7.96 8.24 2.78
N ALA A 88 6.71 8.03 2.34
CA ALA A 88 5.84 7.03 2.95
C ALA A 88 6.38 5.59 2.80
N TRP A 89 7.01 5.26 1.67
CA TRP A 89 7.65 3.95 1.49
C TRP A 89 8.95 3.85 2.29
N ASN A 90 9.80 4.88 2.26
CA ASN A 90 11.05 4.94 3.00
C ASN A 90 10.83 4.87 4.52
N LEU A 91 9.72 5.40 5.04
CA LEU A 91 9.36 5.30 6.46
C LEU A 91 9.07 3.85 6.89
N LYS A 92 8.66 2.98 5.96
CA LYS A 92 8.39 1.57 6.21
C LYS A 92 9.61 0.67 5.91
N LYS A 93 10.77 1.25 5.61
CA LYS A 93 12.02 0.52 5.40
C LYS A 93 12.39 -0.29 6.64
N GLY A 94 12.84 -1.53 6.44
CA GLY A 94 13.19 -2.45 7.51
C GLY A 94 12.02 -3.28 8.04
N PHE A 95 10.78 -3.03 7.58
CA PHE A 95 9.66 -3.94 7.83
C PHE A 95 9.82 -5.20 6.98
N SER A 96 9.56 -6.37 7.57
CA SER A 96 9.41 -7.58 6.78
C SER A 96 8.17 -7.50 5.89
N LYS A 97 8.12 -8.31 4.83
CA LYS A 97 6.94 -8.37 3.96
C LYS A 97 5.68 -8.75 4.74
N GLU A 98 5.82 -9.65 5.71
CA GLU A 98 4.72 -10.12 6.56
C GLU A 98 4.23 -9.01 7.51
N ASP A 99 5.14 -8.27 8.14
CA ASP A 99 4.76 -7.14 9.00
C ASP A 99 4.08 -6.03 8.20
N ALA A 100 4.58 -5.75 7.00
CA ALA A 100 3.98 -4.76 6.10
C ALA A 100 2.57 -5.16 5.63
N MET A 101 2.36 -6.45 5.30
CA MET A 101 1.03 -6.98 4.96
C MET A 101 0.07 -6.89 6.15
N THR A 102 0.52 -7.29 7.34
CA THR A 102 -0.29 -7.23 8.56
C THR A 102 -0.71 -5.79 8.89
N ALA A 103 0.23 -4.85 8.81
CA ALA A 103 -0.05 -3.44 9.00
C ALA A 103 -1.02 -2.89 7.93
N TYR A 104 -0.88 -3.32 6.67
CA TYR A 104 -1.80 -2.95 5.59
C TYR A 104 -3.22 -3.44 5.88
N ILE A 105 -3.39 -4.70 6.27
CA ILE A 105 -4.69 -5.28 6.61
C ILE A 105 -5.34 -4.52 7.78
N SER A 106 -4.56 -4.22 8.82
CA SER A 106 -5.05 -3.41 9.95
C SER A 106 -5.53 -2.04 9.50
N LYS A 107 -4.76 -1.37 8.64
CA LYS A 107 -5.11 -0.03 8.15
C LYS A 107 -6.31 -0.04 7.20
N ALA A 108 -6.42 -1.05 6.36
CA ALA A 108 -7.57 -1.29 5.51
C ALA A 108 -8.85 -1.47 6.33
N ARG A 109 -8.81 -2.28 7.39
CA ARG A 109 -9.94 -2.48 8.31
C ARG A 109 -10.38 -1.19 8.99
N GLU A 110 -9.43 -0.40 9.50
CA GLU A 110 -9.71 0.92 10.09
C GLU A 110 -10.44 1.84 9.11
N MET A 111 -10.02 1.86 7.84
CA MET A 111 -10.67 2.66 6.81
C MET A 111 -12.05 2.14 6.40
N ILE A 112 -12.22 0.82 6.33
CA ILE A 112 -13.52 0.20 6.06
C ILE A 112 -14.51 0.57 7.17
N GLU A 113 -14.07 0.54 8.44
CA GLU A 113 -14.89 0.97 9.57
C GLU A 113 -15.21 2.46 9.52
N LYS A 114 -14.23 3.29 9.17
CA LYS A 114 -14.37 4.75 9.14
C LYS A 114 -15.21 5.28 7.97
N TYR A 115 -15.05 4.71 6.78
CA TYR A 115 -15.65 5.22 5.54
C TYR A 115 -16.79 4.35 5.02
N GLY A 116 -16.87 3.10 5.47
CA GLY A 116 -17.81 2.11 4.97
C GLY A 116 -17.47 1.62 3.55
N ILE A 117 -17.79 0.35 3.30
CA ILE A 117 -17.87 -0.24 1.95
C ILE A 117 -19.31 -0.24 1.45
#